data_AF-A0A1S8CY32-F1
#
_entry.id   AF-A0A1S8CY32-F1
#
_cell.length_a   1.000
_cell.length_b   1.000
_cell.length_c   1.000
_cell.angle_alpha   90.00
_cell.angle_beta   90.00
_cell.angle_gamma   90.00
#
_symmetry.space_group_name_H-M   'P 1'
#
loop_
_entity.id
_entity.type
_entity.pdbx_description
1 polymer ?
#
loop_
_entity_poly.entity_id
_entity_poly.type
_entity_poly.pdbx_seq_one_letter_code
_entity_poly.pdbx_strand_id
1 'polypeptide(L)'
;MKFSSVRLAFIASVVACSSTTFAAPTDIKSAMIERCADEAVQLKMTDSSSAKKVCSCTINVQASQLKLGEFWDIQSAAMKGQNPNNLSALKRIKGDLDKCRSGVKMSEPQFPAASKK
;
A
#
# COMPACT_ATOMS: atom_id res chain seq x y z
N MET A 1 -28.25 40.83 -13.94
CA MET A 1 -27.53 39.70 -13.34
C MET A 1 -26.27 40.27 -12.69
N LYS A 2 -26.15 40.13 -11.36
CA LYS A 2 -25.32 40.96 -10.49
C LYS A 2 -24.12 40.12 -10.01
N PHE A 3 -22.90 40.58 -10.30
CA PHE A 3 -21.66 39.96 -9.82
C PHE A 3 -21.56 40.19 -8.31
N SER A 4 -21.53 39.11 -7.53
CA SER A 4 -21.23 39.16 -6.10
C SER A 4 -19.92 38.45 -5.84
N SER A 5 -18.91 39.26 -5.57
CA SER A 5 -17.59 38.92 -5.06
C SER A 5 -17.70 38.06 -3.79
N VAL A 6 -17.27 36.80 -3.88
CA VAL A 6 -17.01 35.99 -2.68
C VAL A 6 -15.54 36.15 -2.33
N ARG A 7 -15.34 36.74 -1.16
CA ARG A 7 -14.06 37.09 -0.55
C ARG A 7 -13.22 35.82 -0.34
N LEU A 8 -12.01 35.82 -0.87
CA LEU A 8 -10.93 34.95 -0.42
C LEU A 8 -10.66 35.25 1.07
N ALA A 9 -10.98 34.29 1.93
CA ALA A 9 -10.41 34.21 3.27
C ALA A 9 -9.69 32.86 3.37
N PHE A 10 -8.38 32.88 3.15
CA PHE A 10 -7.48 31.79 3.50
C PHE A 10 -7.49 31.66 5.02
N ILE A 11 -8.10 30.60 5.55
CA ILE A 11 -7.85 30.15 6.92
C ILE A 11 -6.91 28.95 6.82
N ALA A 12 -5.64 29.21 7.14
CA ALA A 12 -4.62 28.20 7.32
C ALA A 12 -4.96 27.36 8.56
N SER A 13 -5.55 26.19 8.35
CA SER A 13 -5.62 25.17 9.39
C SER A 13 -4.28 24.45 9.45
N VAL A 14 -3.52 24.73 10.51
CA VAL A 14 -2.35 23.95 10.91
C VAL A 14 -2.76 22.49 11.13
N VAL A 15 -2.31 21.60 10.25
CA VAL A 15 -2.32 20.16 10.55
C VAL A 15 -1.29 19.96 11.64
N ALA A 16 -1.76 19.73 12.87
CA ALA A 16 -0.94 19.17 13.93
C ALA A 16 -0.52 17.77 13.49
N CYS A 17 0.61 17.66 12.80
CA CYS A 17 1.31 16.40 12.63
C CYS A 17 1.69 15.92 14.03
N SER A 18 0.94 14.95 14.56
CA SER A 18 1.48 14.05 15.56
C SER A 18 2.66 13.33 14.90
N SER A 19 3.86 13.85 15.12
CA SER A 19 5.12 13.24 14.72
C SER A 19 5.33 11.97 15.54
N THR A 20 4.69 10.88 15.12
CA THR A 20 5.19 9.54 15.41
C THR A 20 6.53 9.42 14.70
N THR A 21 7.62 9.74 15.39
CA THR A 21 8.98 9.48 14.95
C THR A 21 9.20 7.96 14.94
N PHE A 22 8.83 7.32 13.83
CA PHE A 22 9.48 6.08 13.44
C PHE A 22 10.89 6.43 12.99
N ALA A 23 11.89 5.66 13.44
CA ALA A 23 13.23 5.78 12.89
C ALA A 23 13.13 5.64 11.37
N ALA A 24 13.73 6.56 10.62
CA ALA A 24 13.67 6.49 9.17
C ALA A 24 14.28 5.17 8.71
N PRO A 25 13.60 4.39 7.85
CA PRO A 25 14.10 3.11 7.39
C PRO A 25 15.47 3.31 6.72
N THR A 26 16.45 2.51 7.13
CA THR A 26 17.85 2.64 6.68
C THR A 26 18.09 2.15 5.26
N ASP A 27 17.12 1.42 4.70
CA ASP A 27 17.15 0.89 3.34
C ASP A 27 15.73 0.83 2.73
N ILE A 28 15.67 0.81 1.40
CA ILE A 28 14.40 0.86 0.66
C ILE A 28 13.50 -0.35 0.92
N LYS A 29 14.09 -1.52 1.18
CA LYS A 29 13.32 -2.75 1.42
C LYS A 29 12.61 -2.64 2.76
N SER A 30 13.28 -2.17 3.80
CA SER A 30 12.67 -1.88 5.10
C SER A 30 11.53 -0.85 4.96
N ALA A 31 11.74 0.21 4.19
CA ALA A 31 10.72 1.23 3.93
C ALA A 31 9.47 0.66 3.22
N MET A 32 9.65 -0.23 2.25
CA MET A 32 8.55 -0.89 1.54
C MET A 32 7.76 -1.83 2.45
N ILE A 33 8.44 -2.55 3.35
CA ILE A 33 7.78 -3.44 4.32
C ILE A 33 6.92 -2.63 5.28
N GLU A 34 7.45 -1.54 5.83
CA GLU A 34 6.72 -0.66 6.75
C GLU A 34 5.50 -0.03 6.09
N ARG A 35 5.67 0.57 4.89
CA ARG A 35 4.56 1.12 4.10
C ARG A 35 3.46 0.09 3.85
N CYS A 36 3.82 -1.11 3.40
CA CYS A 36 2.88 -2.20 3.16
C CYS A 36 2.12 -2.58 4.46
N ALA A 37 2.84 -2.69 5.58
CA ALA A 37 2.22 -3.09 6.84
C ALA A 37 1.27 -2.00 7.37
N ASP A 38 1.68 -0.74 7.29
CA ASP A 38 0.87 0.41 7.71
C ASP A 38 -0.41 0.51 6.89
N GLU A 39 -0.32 0.39 5.56
CA GLU A 39 -1.49 0.40 4.68
C GLU A 39 -2.44 -0.77 4.99
N ALA A 40 -1.91 -1.98 5.19
CA ALA A 40 -2.73 -3.14 5.53
C ALA A 40 -3.48 -2.96 6.86
N VAL A 41 -2.85 -2.34 7.85
CA VAL A 41 -3.50 -2.02 9.13
C VAL A 41 -4.53 -0.89 8.97
N GLN A 42 -4.18 0.19 8.26
CA GLN A 42 -5.09 1.32 8.02
C GLN A 42 -6.34 0.90 7.26
N LEU A 43 -6.20 0.00 6.29
CA LEU A 43 -7.31 -0.59 5.54
C LEU A 43 -7.99 -1.76 6.29
N LYS A 44 -7.63 -1.98 7.56
CA LYS A 44 -8.20 -3.01 8.45
C LYS A 44 -8.16 -4.42 7.86
N MET A 45 -7.14 -4.73 7.08
CA MET A 45 -6.97 -6.03 6.45
C MET A 45 -6.53 -7.08 7.48
N THR A 46 -5.67 -6.70 8.43
CA THR A 46 -5.16 -7.57 9.50
C THR A 46 -4.54 -6.74 10.64
N ASP A 47 -4.16 -7.38 11.75
CA ASP A 47 -3.39 -6.73 12.83
C ASP A 47 -1.94 -6.42 12.42
N SER A 48 -1.27 -5.52 13.16
CA SER A 48 0.09 -5.05 12.85
C SER A 48 1.15 -6.16 12.81
N SER A 49 1.08 -7.16 13.70
CA SER A 49 2.06 -8.24 13.74
C SER A 49 1.94 -9.12 12.49
N SER A 50 0.71 -9.50 12.17
CA SER A 50 0.38 -10.24 10.95
C SER A 50 0.72 -9.44 9.69
N ALA A 51 0.43 -8.15 9.66
CA ALA A 51 0.74 -7.27 8.53
C ALA A 51 2.25 -7.26 8.24
N LYS A 52 3.08 -7.03 9.27
CA LYS A 52 4.54 -7.02 9.13
C LYS A 52 5.08 -8.37 8.65
N LYS A 53 4.53 -9.49 9.15
CA LYS A 53 4.90 -10.84 8.70
C LYS A 53 4.59 -11.05 7.21
N VAL A 54 3.36 -10.75 6.79
CA VAL A 54 2.92 -10.93 5.40
C VAL A 54 3.71 -10.02 4.45
N CYS A 55 3.87 -8.74 4.80
CA CYS A 55 4.58 -7.76 3.97
C CYS A 55 6.07 -8.09 3.86
N SER A 56 6.72 -8.47 4.96
CA SER A 56 8.13 -8.90 4.93
C SER A 56 8.32 -10.11 4.01
N CYS A 57 7.48 -11.14 4.15
CA CYS A 57 7.53 -12.31 3.27
C CYS A 57 7.29 -11.95 1.79
N THR A 58 6.26 -11.14 1.52
CA THR A 58 5.87 -10.75 0.16
C THR A 58 6.96 -9.92 -0.54
N ILE A 59 7.54 -8.94 0.15
CA ILE A 59 8.64 -8.13 -0.38
C ILE A 59 9.89 -9.00 -0.61
N ASN A 60 10.18 -9.96 0.28
CA ASN A 60 11.30 -10.90 0.08
C ASN A 60 11.11 -11.79 -1.16
N VAL A 61 9.91 -12.35 -1.35
CA VAL A 61 9.61 -13.18 -2.54
C VAL A 61 9.79 -12.35 -3.81
N GLN A 62 9.22 -11.14 -3.86
CA GLN A 62 9.34 -10.27 -5.03
C GLN A 62 10.79 -9.86 -5.29
N ALA A 63 11.53 -9.44 -4.27
CA ALA A 63 12.93 -9.03 -4.42
C ALA A 63 13.88 -10.16 -4.84
N SER A 64 13.56 -11.41 -4.50
CA SER A 64 14.41 -12.57 -4.81
C SER A 64 14.03 -13.29 -6.12
N GLN A 65 12.78 -13.18 -6.58
CA GLN A 65 12.27 -13.99 -7.68
C GLN A 65 11.78 -13.20 -8.90
N LEU A 66 11.66 -11.87 -8.79
CA LEU A 66 11.31 -11.00 -9.90
C LEU A 66 12.54 -10.26 -10.41
N LYS A 67 12.66 -10.17 -11.72
CA LYS A 67 13.50 -9.13 -12.34
C LYS A 67 12.86 -7.77 -12.11
N LEU A 68 13.68 -6.72 -12.07
CA LEU A 68 13.19 -5.36 -11.86
C LEU A 68 12.10 -4.95 -12.87
N GLY A 69 12.25 -5.31 -14.16
CA GLY A 69 11.23 -5.08 -15.17
C GLY A 69 9.91 -5.80 -14.90
N GLU A 70 9.97 -7.08 -14.49
CA GLU A 70 8.77 -7.86 -14.16
C GLU A 70 8.02 -7.28 -12.95
N PHE A 71 8.76 -6.80 -11.95
CA PHE A 71 8.19 -6.08 -10.81
C PHE A 71 7.44 -4.82 -11.27
N TRP A 72 8.05 -3.99 -12.11
CA TRP A 72 7.40 -2.78 -12.62
C TRP A 72 6.18 -3.06 -13.49
N ASP A 73 6.19 -4.13 -14.29
CA ASP A 73 5.05 -4.54 -15.10
C ASP A 73 3.85 -4.93 -14.22
N ILE A 74 4.09 -5.68 -13.14
CA ILE A 74 3.06 -6.06 -12.16
C ILE A 74 2.47 -4.80 -11.49
N GLN A 75 3.32 -3.91 -10.99
CA GLN A 75 2.88 -2.67 -10.35
C GLN A 75 2.12 -1.77 -11.33
N SER A 76 2.58 -1.69 -12.58
CA SER A 76 1.94 -0.89 -13.63
C SER A 76 0.58 -1.44 -14.02
N ALA A 77 0.41 -2.76 -14.12
CA ALA A 77 -0.87 -3.39 -14.39
C ALA A 77 -1.87 -3.07 -13.27
N ALA A 78 -1.47 -3.23 -12.01
CA ALA A 78 -2.31 -2.90 -10.86
C ALA A 78 -2.73 -1.41 -10.84
N MET A 79 -1.79 -0.50 -11.08
CA MET A 79 -2.05 0.94 -11.18
C MET A 79 -3.03 1.30 -12.30
N LYS A 80 -3.00 0.57 -13.42
CA LYS A 80 -3.93 0.75 -14.54
C LYS A 80 -5.30 0.09 -14.31
N GLY A 81 -5.54 -0.48 -13.13
CA GLY A 81 -6.75 -1.26 -12.84
C GLY A 81 -6.84 -2.57 -13.62
N GLN A 82 -5.74 -3.02 -14.22
CA GLN A 82 -5.67 -4.29 -14.93
C GLN A 82 -5.39 -5.42 -13.94
N ASN A 83 -5.90 -6.62 -14.22
CA ASN A 83 -5.64 -7.78 -13.38
C ASN A 83 -4.19 -8.28 -13.58
N PRO A 84 -3.29 -8.13 -12.61
CA PRO A 84 -1.89 -8.53 -12.77
C PRO A 84 -1.74 -10.05 -12.76
N ASN A 85 -2.75 -10.83 -12.35
CA ASN A 85 -2.70 -12.30 -12.31
C ASN A 85 -2.51 -12.94 -13.69
N ASN A 86 -2.70 -12.18 -14.77
CA ASN A 86 -2.45 -12.66 -16.13
C ASN A 86 -0.96 -12.64 -16.52
N LEU A 87 -0.13 -11.87 -15.80
CA LEU A 87 1.30 -11.76 -16.06
C LEU A 87 2.03 -13.04 -15.65
N SER A 88 2.83 -13.59 -16.57
CA SER A 88 3.59 -14.83 -16.35
C SER A 88 4.50 -14.76 -15.13
N ALA A 89 5.08 -13.59 -14.87
CA ALA A 89 5.93 -13.35 -13.71
C ALA A 89 5.16 -13.50 -12.38
N LEU A 90 3.95 -12.93 -12.27
CA LEU A 90 3.13 -13.07 -11.07
C LEU A 90 2.64 -14.50 -10.90
N LYS A 91 2.23 -15.17 -11.99
CA LYS A 91 1.82 -16.59 -11.96
C LYS A 91 2.93 -17.48 -11.40
N ARG A 92 4.18 -17.23 -11.79
CA ARG A 92 5.36 -18.00 -11.35
C ARG A 92 5.56 -17.94 -9.83
N ILE A 93 5.41 -16.75 -9.24
CA ILE A 93 5.68 -16.54 -7.81
C ILE A 93 4.41 -16.67 -6.93
N LYS A 94 3.23 -16.83 -7.55
CA LYS A 94 1.93 -16.81 -6.85
C LYS A 94 1.86 -17.81 -5.70
N GLY A 95 2.35 -19.03 -5.90
CA GLY A 95 2.33 -20.06 -4.85
C GLY A 95 3.13 -19.65 -3.60
N ASP A 96 4.24 -18.96 -3.77
CA ASP A 96 5.06 -18.47 -2.65
C ASP A 96 4.42 -17.25 -1.98
N LEU A 97 3.79 -16.37 -2.75
CA LEU A 97 2.99 -15.27 -2.22
C LEU A 97 1.78 -15.76 -1.41
N ASP A 98 1.10 -16.83 -1.86
CA ASP A 98 -0.02 -17.42 -1.14
C ASP A 98 0.45 -18.03 0.20
N LYS A 99 1.64 -18.65 0.24
CA LYS A 99 2.27 -19.13 1.49
C LYS A 99 2.56 -17.99 2.47
N CYS A 100 2.91 -16.80 2.01
CA CYS A 100 3.13 -15.65 2.88
C CYS A 100 1.89 -15.28 3.73
N ARG A 101 0.69 -15.62 3.25
CA ARG A 101 -0.59 -15.38 3.93
C ARG A 101 -1.08 -16.59 4.73
N SER A 102 -0.36 -17.72 4.70
CA SER A 102 -0.79 -18.94 5.36
C SER A 102 -0.88 -18.76 6.88
N GLY A 103 -2.02 -19.17 7.45
CA GLY A 103 -2.30 -19.01 8.88
C GLY A 103 -2.53 -17.57 9.33
N VAL A 104 -2.62 -16.60 8.41
CA VAL A 104 -2.95 -15.21 8.71
C VAL A 104 -4.38 -14.92 8.30
N LYS A 105 -5.17 -14.39 9.24
CA LYS A 105 -6.53 -13.94 8.94
C LYS A 105 -6.47 -12.61 8.20
N MET A 106 -6.84 -12.62 6.92
CA MET A 106 -6.88 -11.44 6.08
C MET A 106 -8.33 -11.10 5.73
N SER A 107 -8.68 -9.83 5.87
CA SER A 107 -9.96 -9.27 5.44
C SER A 107 -9.77 -8.50 4.13
N GLU A 108 -10.89 -8.26 3.44
CA GLU A 108 -10.90 -7.36 2.27
C GLU A 108 -10.57 -5.93 2.72
N PRO A 109 -9.82 -5.13 1.92
CA PRO A 109 -9.45 -3.78 2.31
C PRO A 109 -10.67 -2.87 2.50
N GLN A 110 -10.70 -2.14 3.61
CA GLN A 110 -11.71 -1.13 3.89
C GLN A 110 -11.20 0.25 3.47
N PHE A 111 -11.49 0.63 2.23
CA PHE A 111 -11.17 1.98 1.76
C PHE A 111 -12.07 3.02 2.44
N PRO A 112 -11.52 4.18 2.84
CA PRO A 112 -12.34 5.30 3.30
C PRO A 112 -13.38 5.62 2.24
N ALA A 113 -14.64 5.84 2.67
CA ALA A 113 -15.68 6.27 1.75
C ALA A 113 -15.19 7.53 1.02
N ALA A 114 -15.16 7.49 -0.32
CA ALA A 114 -14.84 8.67 -1.11
C ALA A 114 -15.82 9.77 -0.68
N SER A 115 -15.28 10.83 -0.07
CA SER A 115 -16.09 11.97 0.32
C SER A 115 -16.65 12.56 -0.97
N LYS A 116 -17.96 12.40 -1.19
CA LYS A 116 -18.68 13.11 -2.25
C LYS A 116 -18.59 14.59 -1.89
N LYS A 117 -17.62 15.28 -2.48
CA LYS A 117 -17.62 16.75 -2.55
C LYS A 117 -18.25 17.17 -3.86
#